data_AF-A0A921VE51-F1
#
_entry.id   AF-A0A921VE51-F1
#
_cell.length_a   1.000
_cell.length_b   1.000
_cell.length_c   1.000
_cell.angle_alpha   90.00
_cell.angle_beta   90.00
_cell.angle_gamma   90.00
#
_symmetry.space_group_name_H-M   'P 1'
#
loop_
_entity.id
_entity.type
_entity.pdbx_description
1 polymer ?
#
loop_
_entity_poly.entity_id
_entity_poly.type
_entity_poly.pdbx_seq_one_letter_code
_entity_poly.pdbx_strand_id
1 'polypeptide(L)'
;MTNVQPLVFCNWHNSKSCCLPAHDADINGKFLALIEAGPACAKYQNAAKRFLSIAFCYACDPEEPMHFSTPLDTRFFNASTKSVKICSSVAANMAPKLFADCGLTLPDDRETMCSPNSAVVPHKVWPDCQDQQHVCLDATTTTWYCSDTKCGADNTPAGFNDAPCNASRHTCDGVLMFLNDNRAAKPPNYEDYPVEIVDELLCKKEYGKEEAATRYGIPVSR
;
A
#
# COMPACT_ATOMS: atom_id res chain seq x y z
N MET A 1 6.73 33.52 15.34
CA MET A 1 7.41 32.24 15.08
C MET A 1 6.42 31.14 15.43
N THR A 2 5.70 30.62 14.45
CA THR A 2 4.77 29.50 14.65
C THR A 2 5.62 28.25 14.88
N ASN A 3 5.42 27.60 16.02
CA ASN A 3 6.16 26.42 16.43
C ASN A 3 5.68 25.21 15.60
N VAL A 4 6.15 25.11 14.35
CA VAL A 4 5.85 23.97 13.47
C VAL A 4 6.81 22.86 13.86
N GLN A 5 6.32 21.86 14.60
CA GLN A 5 7.10 20.67 14.87
C GLN A 5 7.33 19.91 13.54
N PRO A 6 8.56 19.41 13.28
CA PRO A 6 8.84 18.66 12.08
C PRO A 6 8.21 17.27 12.11
N LEU A 7 7.90 16.72 10.94
CA LEU A 7 7.60 15.30 10.75
C LEU A 7 8.89 14.51 10.95
N VAL A 8 8.82 13.45 11.74
CA VAL A 8 9.95 12.58 12.08
C VAL A 8 9.98 11.36 11.16
N PHE A 9 8.82 10.75 10.91
CA PHE A 9 8.70 9.53 10.11
C PHE A 9 8.58 9.84 8.61
N CYS A 10 7.60 10.64 8.21
CA CYS A 10 7.37 11.16 6.86
C CYS A 10 8.21 12.42 6.58
N ASN A 11 9.44 12.45 7.11
CA ASN A 11 10.30 13.64 7.16
C ASN A 11 10.70 14.21 5.79
N TRP A 12 10.56 13.44 4.73
CA TRP A 12 10.83 13.83 3.35
C TRP A 12 9.79 14.85 2.82
N HIS A 13 8.67 15.04 3.52
CA HIS A 13 7.70 16.11 3.27
C HIS A 13 7.87 17.33 4.19
N ASN A 14 8.94 17.43 4.97
CA ASN A 14 9.12 18.53 5.93
C ASN A 14 9.15 19.94 5.29
N SER A 15 9.56 20.07 4.03
CA SER A 15 9.55 21.36 3.32
C SER A 15 8.15 21.80 2.90
N LYS A 16 7.26 20.84 2.61
CA LYS A 16 5.86 21.06 2.21
C LYS A 16 5.10 19.74 2.43
N SER A 17 4.12 19.75 3.33
CA SER A 17 3.38 18.56 3.75
C SER A 17 1.89 18.88 3.92
N CYS A 18 1.05 17.89 3.64
CA CYS A 18 -0.38 17.88 4.00
C CYS A 18 -0.65 17.29 5.40
N CYS A 19 0.33 16.60 5.98
CA CYS A 19 0.27 16.03 7.32
C CYS A 19 0.67 17.01 8.43
N LEU A 20 -0.02 16.88 9.56
CA LEU A 20 0.39 17.44 10.85
C LEU A 20 1.27 16.42 11.61
N PRO A 21 2.09 16.87 12.59
CA PRO A 21 2.90 15.98 13.41
C PRO A 21 2.11 14.86 14.12
N ALA A 22 0.85 15.12 14.47
CA ALA A 22 -0.02 14.09 15.03
C ALA A 22 -0.33 12.97 14.03
N HIS A 23 -0.53 13.30 12.75
CA HIS A 23 -0.72 12.30 11.69
C HIS A 23 0.56 11.51 11.44
N ASP A 24 1.72 12.18 11.45
CA ASP A 24 3.03 11.51 11.33
C ASP A 24 3.27 10.47 12.44
N ALA A 25 2.93 10.83 13.68
CA ALA A 25 3.03 9.93 14.82
C ALA A 25 2.08 8.73 14.71
N ASP A 26 0.83 8.95 14.27
CA ASP A 26 -0.15 7.88 14.04
C ASP A 26 0.31 6.92 12.92
N ILE A 27 0.73 7.47 11.78
CA ILE A 27 1.26 6.71 10.65
C ILE A 27 2.48 5.87 11.08
N ASN A 28 3.40 6.46 11.85
CA ASN A 28 4.56 5.75 12.39
C ASN A 28 4.15 4.61 13.33
N GLY A 29 3.18 4.86 14.22
CA GLY A 29 2.65 3.84 15.13
C GLY A 29 2.08 2.64 14.37
N LYS A 30 1.22 2.90 13.37
CA LYS A 30 0.63 1.86 12.50
C LYS A 30 1.68 1.11 11.67
N PHE A 31 2.69 1.83 11.18
CA PHE A 31 3.81 1.23 10.45
C PHE A 31 4.61 0.27 11.34
N LEU A 32 5.02 0.71 12.54
CA LEU A 32 5.76 -0.10 13.49
C LEU A 32 4.97 -1.33 13.95
N ALA A 33 3.67 -1.15 14.23
CA ALA A 33 2.77 -2.26 14.59
C ALA A 33 2.76 -3.37 13.51
N LEU A 34 2.86 -3.01 12.23
CA LEU A 34 2.90 -3.97 11.12
C LEU A 34 4.26 -4.66 10.96
N ILE A 35 5.37 -3.92 11.08
CA ILE A 35 6.72 -4.45 10.77
C ILE A 35 7.43 -5.13 11.94
N GLU A 36 6.91 -5.02 13.16
CA GLU A 36 7.48 -5.60 14.38
C GLU A 36 6.95 -7.01 14.67
N ALA A 37 7.25 -7.97 13.80
CA ALA A 37 6.99 -9.42 13.99
C ALA A 37 7.89 -10.10 15.05
N GLY A 38 8.24 -9.35 16.09
CA GLY A 38 9.07 -9.78 17.21
C GLY A 38 10.48 -9.16 17.24
N PRO A 39 11.22 -9.33 18.35
CA PRO A 39 12.47 -8.59 18.62
C PRO A 39 13.62 -8.87 17.64
N ALA A 40 13.64 -10.06 17.03
CA ALA A 40 14.63 -10.42 16.02
C ALA A 40 14.38 -9.67 14.70
N CYS A 41 13.12 -9.59 14.29
CA CYS A 41 12.65 -8.95 13.06
C CYS A 41 12.70 -7.42 13.15
N ALA A 42 12.52 -6.86 14.35
CA ALA A 42 12.69 -5.44 14.62
C ALA A 42 14.13 -4.95 14.32
N LYS A 43 15.13 -5.80 14.58
CA LYS A 43 16.55 -5.49 14.33
C LYS A 43 16.99 -5.70 12.89
N TYR A 44 16.22 -6.47 12.11
CA TYR A 44 16.58 -6.79 10.74
C TYR A 44 16.30 -5.59 9.82
N GLN A 45 17.35 -5.08 9.18
CA GLN A 45 17.22 -4.07 8.14
C GLN A 45 16.68 -4.74 6.87
N ASN A 46 15.53 -4.28 6.40
CA ASN A 46 14.90 -4.75 5.17
C ASN A 46 14.60 -3.53 4.31
N ALA A 47 15.17 -3.48 3.10
CA ALA A 47 14.94 -2.38 2.17
C ALA A 47 13.45 -2.18 1.84
N ALA A 48 12.65 -3.26 1.87
CA ALA A 48 11.21 -3.18 1.63
C ALA A 48 10.46 -2.33 2.67
N LYS A 49 10.96 -2.25 3.92
CA LYS A 49 10.39 -1.37 4.95
C LYS A 49 10.42 0.10 4.52
N ARG A 50 11.46 0.52 3.78
CA ARG A 50 11.56 1.90 3.25
C ARG A 50 10.51 2.17 2.18
N PHE A 51 10.24 1.23 1.29
CA PHE A 51 9.21 1.41 0.26
C PHE A 51 7.81 1.33 0.87
N LEU A 52 7.61 0.48 1.88
CA LEU A 52 6.38 0.45 2.65
C LEU A 52 6.12 1.78 3.39
N SER A 53 7.16 2.42 3.95
CA SER A 53 6.98 3.75 4.55
C SER A 53 6.55 4.80 3.52
N ILE A 54 6.88 4.62 2.23
CA ILE A 54 6.41 5.53 1.18
C ILE A 54 4.88 5.44 1.04
N ALA A 55 4.33 4.22 1.01
CA ALA A 55 2.88 4.02 0.96
C ALA A 55 2.17 4.55 2.22
N PHE A 56 2.75 4.31 3.41
CA PHE A 56 2.17 4.78 4.68
C PHE A 56 2.10 6.30 4.78
N CYS A 57 3.13 6.99 4.29
CA CYS A 57 3.22 8.44 4.31
C CYS A 57 2.50 9.13 3.14
N TYR A 58 1.73 8.40 2.33
CA TYR A 58 1.04 8.92 1.14
C TYR A 58 0.21 10.19 1.45
N ALA A 59 -0.49 10.22 2.58
CA ALA A 59 -1.31 11.37 3.00
C ALA A 59 -0.51 12.65 3.26
N CYS A 60 0.81 12.53 3.44
CA CYS A 60 1.69 13.66 3.73
C CYS A 60 2.21 14.32 2.45
N ASP A 61 2.02 13.69 1.30
CA ASP A 61 2.47 14.20 0.02
C ASP A 61 1.68 15.48 -0.37
N PRO A 62 2.34 16.63 -0.60
CA PRO A 62 1.67 17.82 -1.09
C PRO A 62 1.06 17.67 -2.49
N GLU A 63 1.44 16.65 -3.25
CA GLU A 63 0.91 16.33 -4.58
C GLU A 63 -0.15 15.21 -4.54
N GLU A 64 -0.56 14.79 -3.34
CA GLU A 64 -1.61 13.79 -3.12
C GLU A 64 -2.88 13.97 -3.99
N PRO A 65 -3.42 15.20 -4.19
CA PRO A 65 -4.60 15.39 -5.03
C PRO A 65 -4.43 14.95 -6.50
N MET A 66 -3.18 14.91 -7.01
CA MET A 66 -2.89 14.43 -8.37
C MET A 66 -2.92 12.91 -8.46
N HIS A 67 -2.65 12.21 -7.36
CA HIS A 67 -2.56 10.76 -7.32
C HIS A 67 -3.76 10.12 -6.59
N PHE A 68 -4.71 10.94 -6.13
CA PHE A 68 -6.00 10.53 -5.60
C PHE A 68 -7.15 10.96 -6.53
N SER A 69 -7.37 10.15 -7.57
CA SER A 69 -8.25 10.47 -8.69
C SER A 69 -9.20 9.32 -9.00
N THR A 70 -10.04 9.49 -10.03
CA THR A 70 -10.80 8.37 -10.59
C THR A 70 -9.87 7.23 -11.03
N PRO A 71 -10.30 5.96 -10.91
CA PRO A 71 -9.55 4.80 -11.40
C PRO A 71 -9.13 4.93 -12.87
N LEU A 72 -7.91 4.50 -13.20
CA LEU A 72 -7.45 4.46 -14.59
C LEU A 72 -7.93 3.16 -15.24
N ASP A 73 -7.80 2.02 -14.54
CA ASP A 73 -8.45 0.77 -14.92
C ASP A 73 -9.88 0.68 -14.37
N THR A 74 -10.81 1.39 -15.02
CA THR A 74 -12.25 1.35 -14.69
C THR A 74 -12.93 0.01 -14.97
N ARG A 75 -12.23 -0.95 -15.60
CA ARG A 75 -12.76 -2.31 -15.75
C ARG A 75 -12.53 -3.12 -14.48
N PHE A 76 -11.37 -2.95 -13.86
CA PHE A 76 -11.00 -3.66 -12.63
C PHE A 76 -11.45 -2.93 -11.37
N PHE A 77 -11.45 -1.59 -11.36
CA PHE A 77 -11.88 -0.77 -10.24
C PHE A 77 -13.19 -0.05 -10.54
N ASN A 78 -13.97 0.21 -9.50
CA ASN A 78 -15.26 0.89 -9.62
C ASN A 78 -15.07 2.38 -9.95
N ALA A 79 -15.49 2.78 -11.15
CA ALA A 79 -15.37 4.14 -11.67
C ALA A 79 -16.10 5.22 -10.85
N SER A 80 -17.10 4.84 -10.04
CA SER A 80 -17.85 5.76 -9.17
C SER A 80 -17.08 6.13 -7.90
N THR A 81 -15.93 5.49 -7.66
CA THR A 81 -15.06 5.75 -6.51
C THR A 81 -13.81 6.51 -6.93
N LYS A 82 -13.10 7.11 -5.96
CA LYS A 82 -11.71 7.54 -6.15
C LYS A 82 -10.78 6.39 -5.80
N SER A 83 -9.54 6.48 -6.26
CA SER A 83 -8.50 5.50 -6.01
C SER A 83 -7.17 6.19 -5.78
N VAL A 84 -6.37 5.60 -4.90
CA VAL A 84 -4.99 6.01 -4.64
C VAL A 84 -4.09 5.38 -5.70
N LYS A 85 -3.20 6.17 -6.32
CA LYS A 85 -2.20 5.65 -7.26
C LYS A 85 -0.87 5.43 -6.57
N ILE A 86 -0.36 4.22 -6.66
CA ILE A 86 1.00 3.89 -6.23
C ILE A 86 1.79 3.41 -7.45
N CYS A 87 3.00 3.96 -7.63
CA CYS A 87 3.85 3.53 -8.74
C CYS A 87 4.22 2.04 -8.59
N SER A 88 4.18 1.32 -9.71
CA SER A 88 4.68 -0.06 -9.83
C SER A 88 6.12 -0.23 -9.29
N SER A 89 6.98 0.77 -9.46
CA SER A 89 8.35 0.76 -8.92
C SER A 89 8.40 0.78 -7.39
N VAL A 90 7.46 1.46 -6.73
CA VAL A 90 7.34 1.43 -5.26
C VAL A 90 6.72 0.11 -4.84
N ALA A 91 5.61 -0.30 -5.47
CA ALA A 91 4.90 -1.54 -5.17
C ALA A 91 5.81 -2.78 -5.28
N ALA A 92 6.56 -2.92 -6.37
CA ALA A 92 7.45 -4.06 -6.58
C ALA A 92 8.53 -4.20 -5.48
N ASN A 93 9.00 -3.07 -4.92
CA ASN A 93 10.02 -3.05 -3.87
C ASN A 93 9.45 -3.18 -2.44
N MET A 94 8.13 -3.31 -2.29
CA MET A 94 7.47 -3.64 -1.02
C MET A 94 6.54 -4.86 -1.16
N ALA A 95 6.77 -5.71 -2.15
CA ALA A 95 5.97 -6.91 -2.35
C ALA A 95 6.00 -7.83 -1.10
N PRO A 96 4.90 -8.53 -0.76
CA PRO A 96 4.81 -9.38 0.43
C PRO A 96 5.97 -10.36 0.61
N LYS A 97 6.43 -10.99 -0.48
CA LYS A 97 7.57 -11.93 -0.47
C LYS A 97 8.86 -11.34 0.09
N LEU A 98 9.06 -10.02 -0.01
CA LEU A 98 10.24 -9.33 0.52
C LEU A 98 10.25 -9.25 2.05
N PHE A 99 9.15 -9.62 2.70
CA PHE A 99 9.02 -9.70 4.15
C PHE A 99 9.03 -11.15 4.65
N ALA A 100 9.26 -12.15 3.78
CA ALA A 100 9.17 -13.57 4.16
C ALA A 100 10.15 -13.99 5.28
N ASP A 101 11.35 -13.42 5.31
CA ASP A 101 12.40 -13.78 6.27
C ASP A 101 12.07 -13.34 7.70
N CYS A 102 11.31 -12.26 7.84
CA CYS A 102 10.96 -11.66 9.14
C CYS A 102 9.47 -11.79 9.48
N GLY A 103 8.62 -12.13 8.50
CA GLY A 103 7.18 -12.03 8.64
C GLY A 103 6.69 -10.59 8.79
N LEU A 104 5.38 -10.46 9.00
CA LEU A 104 4.72 -9.22 9.44
C LEU A 104 3.82 -9.54 10.64
N THR A 105 3.48 -8.52 11.40
CA THR A 105 2.45 -8.61 12.44
C THR A 105 1.18 -8.01 11.90
N LEU A 106 0.16 -8.83 11.65
CA LEU A 106 -1.13 -8.36 11.18
C LEU A 106 -2.03 -8.08 12.38
N PRO A 107 -2.44 -6.82 12.62
CA PRO A 107 -3.50 -6.52 13.57
C PRO A 107 -4.85 -6.95 13.01
N ASP A 108 -5.76 -7.43 13.85
CA ASP A 108 -7.15 -7.67 13.43
C ASP A 108 -7.83 -6.38 12.96
N ASP A 109 -7.54 -5.28 13.67
CA ASP A 109 -7.94 -3.91 13.34
C ASP A 109 -6.83 -2.95 13.76
N ARG A 110 -6.34 -2.13 12.81
CA ARG A 110 -5.22 -1.22 13.05
C ARG A 110 -5.58 0.07 13.79
N GLU A 111 -6.86 0.40 13.90
CA GLU A 111 -7.33 1.57 14.65
C GLU A 111 -7.45 1.27 16.14
N THR A 112 -7.46 -0.02 16.50
CA THR A 112 -7.62 -0.46 17.88
C THR A 112 -6.29 -0.94 18.45
N MET A 113 -5.71 -0.16 19.36
CA MET A 113 -4.43 -0.47 20.03
C MET A 113 -4.44 -1.81 20.80
N CYS A 114 -5.63 -2.30 21.17
CA CYS A 114 -5.83 -3.56 21.88
C CYS A 114 -6.17 -4.74 20.97
N SER A 115 -6.12 -4.56 19.64
CA SER A 115 -6.39 -5.64 18.69
C SER A 115 -5.41 -6.79 18.87
N PRO A 116 -5.89 -8.04 18.81
CA PRO A 116 -4.99 -9.18 18.68
C PRO A 116 -4.11 -9.00 17.45
N ASN A 117 -2.85 -9.42 17.61
CA ASN A 117 -1.83 -9.31 16.60
C ASN A 117 -1.35 -10.71 16.25
N SER A 118 -1.37 -11.05 14.97
CA SER A 118 -0.95 -12.35 14.48
C SER A 118 0.30 -12.22 13.64
N ALA A 119 1.34 -12.99 13.97
CA ALA A 119 2.49 -13.11 13.09
C ALA A 119 2.08 -13.87 11.82
N VAL A 120 2.30 -13.27 10.66
CA VAL A 120 1.92 -13.83 9.38
C VAL A 120 3.12 -14.03 8.47
N VAL A 121 2.98 -14.99 7.55
CA VAL A 121 3.88 -15.17 6.41
C VAL A 121 3.28 -14.43 5.21
N PRO A 122 3.77 -13.23 4.85
CA PRO A 122 3.02 -12.31 3.99
C PRO A 122 2.65 -12.88 2.62
N HIS A 123 3.56 -13.61 1.97
CA HIS A 123 3.31 -14.21 0.66
C HIS A 123 2.27 -15.36 0.68
N LYS A 124 1.88 -15.86 1.86
CA LYS A 124 0.78 -16.82 2.01
C LYS A 124 -0.56 -16.12 2.25
N VAL A 125 -0.54 -14.96 2.88
CA VAL A 125 -1.75 -14.15 3.14
C VAL A 125 -2.18 -13.41 1.88
N TRP A 126 -1.21 -12.91 1.11
CA TRP A 126 -1.45 -12.20 -0.15
C TRP A 126 -0.71 -12.93 -1.29
N PRO A 127 -1.32 -13.98 -1.85
CA PRO A 127 -0.74 -14.74 -2.96
C PRO A 127 -0.81 -13.96 -4.29
N ASP A 128 0.07 -14.29 -5.22
CA ASP A 128 -0.04 -13.85 -6.61
C ASP A 128 -1.13 -14.68 -7.32
N CYS A 129 -1.96 -14.02 -8.13
CA CYS A 129 -2.94 -14.67 -8.99
C CYS A 129 -2.39 -14.92 -10.41
N GLN A 130 -3.02 -15.86 -11.11
CA GLN A 130 -2.80 -16.06 -12.54
C GLN A 130 -3.68 -15.13 -13.35
N ASP A 131 -3.25 -14.80 -14.58
CA ASP A 131 -4.10 -14.10 -15.54
C ASP A 131 -5.47 -14.79 -15.66
N GLN A 132 -6.53 -13.97 -15.77
CA GLN A 132 -7.93 -14.41 -15.81
C GLN A 132 -8.53 -14.88 -14.48
N GLN A 133 -7.76 -15.00 -13.41
CA GLN A 133 -8.33 -15.22 -12.07
C GLN A 133 -8.91 -13.94 -11.49
N HIS A 134 -9.78 -14.09 -10.49
CA HIS A 134 -10.42 -13.00 -9.74
C HIS A 134 -9.73 -12.83 -8.39
N VAL A 135 -9.49 -11.57 -8.01
CA VAL A 135 -8.98 -11.19 -6.68
C VAL A 135 -10.15 -11.02 -5.74
N CYS A 136 -10.25 -11.91 -4.75
CA CYS A 136 -11.38 -11.98 -3.83
C CYS A 136 -10.93 -11.75 -2.38
N LEU A 137 -11.87 -11.30 -1.56
CA LEU A 137 -11.73 -11.14 -0.11
C LEU A 137 -12.91 -11.81 0.57
N ASP A 138 -12.66 -12.85 1.37
CA ASP A 138 -13.70 -13.45 2.19
C ASP A 138 -14.11 -12.45 3.28
N ALA A 139 -15.33 -11.93 3.22
CA ALA A 139 -15.81 -10.90 4.14
C ALA A 139 -15.94 -11.38 5.60
N THR A 140 -16.00 -12.70 5.84
CA THR A 140 -16.11 -13.27 7.19
C THR A 140 -14.74 -13.44 7.82
N THR A 141 -13.79 -13.98 7.05
CA THR A 141 -12.45 -14.28 7.57
C THR A 141 -11.43 -13.19 7.26
N THR A 142 -11.79 -12.20 6.45
CA THR A 142 -10.88 -11.16 5.90
C THR A 142 -9.68 -11.75 5.17
N THR A 143 -9.85 -12.92 4.55
CA THR A 143 -8.78 -13.64 3.85
C THR A 143 -8.80 -13.30 2.37
N TRP A 144 -7.65 -12.90 1.83
CA TRP A 144 -7.48 -12.67 0.40
C TRP A 144 -7.16 -13.97 -0.33
N TYR A 145 -7.75 -14.16 -1.51
CA TYR A 145 -7.52 -15.34 -2.32
C TYR A 145 -7.75 -15.08 -3.82
N CYS A 146 -7.21 -15.96 -4.65
CA CYS A 146 -7.44 -16.00 -6.09
C CYS A 146 -8.51 -17.03 -6.42
N SER A 147 -9.42 -16.70 -7.32
CA SER A 147 -10.51 -17.59 -7.75
C SER A 147 -10.55 -17.71 -9.27
N ASP A 148 -10.78 -18.92 -9.79
CA ASP A 148 -10.99 -19.14 -11.23
C ASP A 148 -12.36 -18.65 -11.72
N THR A 149 -13.24 -18.31 -10.79
CA THR A 149 -14.57 -17.77 -11.06
C THR A 149 -14.79 -16.45 -10.33
N LYS A 150 -15.78 -15.69 -10.79
CA LYS A 150 -16.30 -14.49 -10.12
C LYS A 150 -16.44 -14.66 -8.60
N CYS A 151 -16.01 -13.66 -7.83
CA CYS A 151 -16.06 -13.66 -6.37
C CYS A 151 -17.50 -13.58 -5.85
N GLY A 152 -18.38 -12.86 -6.58
CA GLY A 152 -19.71 -12.49 -6.11
C GLY A 152 -19.69 -11.22 -5.25
N ALA A 153 -20.87 -10.64 -5.01
CA ALA A 153 -21.00 -9.35 -4.33
C ALA A 153 -20.43 -9.35 -2.90
N ASP A 154 -20.58 -10.45 -2.18
CA ASP A 154 -20.15 -10.57 -0.78
C ASP A 154 -18.63 -10.76 -0.63
N ASN A 155 -17.93 -11.18 -1.69
CA ASN A 155 -16.48 -11.44 -1.65
C ASN A 155 -15.67 -10.56 -2.61
N THR A 156 -16.32 -9.62 -3.30
CA THR A 156 -15.62 -8.63 -4.12
C THR A 156 -15.14 -7.49 -3.20
N PRO A 157 -13.83 -7.20 -3.15
CA PRO A 157 -13.32 -6.13 -2.30
C PRO A 157 -13.96 -4.77 -2.61
N ALA A 158 -14.12 -3.93 -1.59
CA ALA A 158 -14.68 -2.59 -1.77
C ALA A 158 -13.86 -1.77 -2.78
N GLY A 159 -14.55 -1.14 -3.74
CA GLY A 159 -13.92 -0.37 -4.82
C GLY A 159 -13.42 -1.21 -6.00
N PHE A 160 -13.54 -2.54 -5.95
CA PHE A 160 -13.20 -3.44 -7.06
C PHE A 160 -14.46 -3.80 -7.84
N ASN A 161 -14.28 -4.05 -9.13
CA ASN A 161 -15.26 -4.79 -9.93
C ASN A 161 -14.87 -6.27 -9.92
N ASP A 162 -15.86 -7.16 -9.95
CA ASP A 162 -15.65 -8.60 -10.06
C ASP A 162 -15.19 -8.99 -11.49
N ALA A 163 -13.98 -8.55 -11.83
CA ALA A 163 -13.36 -8.65 -13.13
C ALA A 163 -12.07 -9.46 -13.04
N PRO A 164 -11.71 -10.21 -14.11
CA PRO A 164 -10.47 -10.96 -14.16
C PRO A 164 -9.26 -10.02 -14.05
N CYS A 165 -8.27 -10.45 -13.28
CA CYS A 165 -6.99 -9.78 -13.16
C CYS A 165 -6.14 -9.96 -14.43
N ASN A 166 -5.18 -9.06 -14.59
CA ASN A 166 -4.20 -9.03 -15.67
C ASN A 166 -2.83 -8.62 -15.11
N ALA A 167 -1.84 -9.51 -15.21
CA ALA A 167 -0.48 -9.31 -14.73
C ALA A 167 0.21 -8.11 -15.42
N SER A 168 -0.07 -7.87 -16.71
CA SER A 168 0.47 -6.71 -17.44
C SER A 168 -0.07 -5.37 -16.92
N ARG A 169 -1.09 -5.40 -16.05
CA ARG A 169 -1.70 -4.23 -15.41
C ARG A 169 -1.48 -4.21 -13.90
N HIS A 170 -0.61 -5.08 -13.37
CA HIS A 170 -0.36 -5.21 -11.94
C HIS A 170 -1.59 -5.52 -11.10
N THR A 171 -2.64 -6.11 -11.70
CA THR A 171 -3.85 -6.46 -10.95
C THR A 171 -3.86 -7.89 -10.41
N CYS A 172 -2.92 -8.73 -10.84
CA CYS A 172 -2.76 -10.10 -10.34
C CYS A 172 -1.69 -10.23 -9.24
N ASP A 173 -0.83 -9.23 -9.06
CA ASP A 173 0.27 -9.34 -8.11
C ASP A 173 -0.25 -9.32 -6.67
N GLY A 174 0.26 -10.16 -5.77
CA GLY A 174 -0.14 -10.20 -4.36
C GLY A 174 0.13 -8.89 -3.62
N VAL A 175 1.02 -8.04 -4.16
CA VAL A 175 1.19 -6.67 -3.66
C VAL A 175 -0.07 -5.80 -3.84
N LEU A 176 -0.92 -6.07 -4.82
CA LEU A 176 -2.22 -5.40 -4.95
C LEU A 176 -3.10 -5.69 -3.73
N MET A 177 -3.22 -6.97 -3.35
CA MET A 177 -4.01 -7.37 -2.17
C MET A 177 -3.40 -6.77 -0.91
N PHE A 178 -2.08 -6.81 -0.77
CA PHE A 178 -1.36 -6.22 0.36
C PHE A 178 -1.61 -4.70 0.49
N LEU A 179 -1.64 -3.99 -0.64
CA LEU A 179 -1.96 -2.56 -0.72
C LEU A 179 -3.43 -2.23 -0.51
N ASN A 180 -4.33 -3.21 -0.62
CA ASN A 180 -5.77 -3.02 -0.44
C ASN A 180 -6.32 -3.63 0.84
N ASP A 181 -5.49 -4.32 1.63
CA ASP A 181 -5.82 -4.80 2.96
C ASP A 181 -5.62 -3.68 3.99
N ASN A 182 -6.72 -3.26 4.62
CA ASN A 182 -6.75 -2.23 5.66
C ASN A 182 -5.93 -2.62 6.90
N ARG A 183 -5.51 -3.87 7.06
CA ARG A 183 -4.62 -4.27 8.16
C ARG A 183 -3.15 -4.20 7.77
N ALA A 184 -2.83 -4.00 6.49
CA ALA A 184 -1.50 -4.22 5.93
C ALA A 184 -0.86 -2.98 5.25
N ALA A 185 -0.55 -3.00 3.94
CA ALA A 185 0.19 -1.90 3.31
C ALA A 185 -0.67 -0.73 2.84
N LYS A 186 -2.00 -0.83 2.96
CA LYS A 186 -2.90 0.25 2.55
C LYS A 186 -2.60 1.54 3.32
N PRO A 187 -2.51 2.70 2.65
CA PRO A 187 -2.29 3.98 3.33
C PRO A 187 -3.36 4.23 4.40
N PRO A 188 -2.99 4.46 5.68
CA PRO A 188 -3.95 4.52 6.78
C PRO A 188 -5.08 5.55 6.60
N ASN A 189 -4.82 6.66 5.93
CA ASN A 189 -5.83 7.71 5.74
C ASN A 189 -6.73 7.49 4.51
N TYR A 190 -6.57 6.36 3.78
CA TYR A 190 -7.27 6.06 2.53
C TYR A 190 -7.92 4.68 2.54
N GLU A 191 -8.28 4.18 3.71
CA GLU A 191 -8.82 2.82 3.87
C GLU A 191 -10.16 2.58 3.18
N ASP A 192 -10.94 3.65 2.97
CA ASP A 192 -12.20 3.61 2.23
C ASP A 192 -12.03 3.53 0.70
N TYR A 193 -10.80 3.70 0.19
CA TYR A 193 -10.54 3.82 -1.24
C TYR A 193 -9.65 2.68 -1.75
N PRO A 194 -9.90 2.14 -2.96
CA PRO A 194 -9.01 1.18 -3.57
C PRO A 194 -7.67 1.83 -3.94
N VAL A 195 -6.60 1.03 -3.86
CA VAL A 195 -5.26 1.38 -4.31
C VAL A 195 -5.00 0.71 -5.66
N GLU A 196 -4.68 1.53 -6.65
CA GLU A 196 -4.30 1.12 -8.00
C GLU A 196 -2.78 1.22 -8.18
N ILE A 197 -2.19 0.16 -8.72
CA ILE A 197 -0.77 0.13 -9.09
C ILE A 197 -0.64 0.64 -10.52
N VAL A 198 0.11 1.73 -10.71
CA VAL A 198 0.26 2.38 -12.03
C VAL A 198 1.64 2.17 -12.63
N ASP A 199 1.70 2.04 -13.96
CA ASP A 199 2.95 1.92 -14.71
C ASP A 199 3.85 3.16 -14.49
N GLU A 200 5.16 2.95 -14.47
CA GLU A 200 6.17 3.99 -14.35
C GLU A 200 6.01 5.13 -15.37
N LEU A 201 5.56 4.89 -16.60
CA LEU A 201 5.40 5.95 -17.60
C LEU A 201 4.29 6.94 -17.22
N LEU A 202 3.20 6.44 -16.63
CA LEU A 202 2.15 7.26 -16.03
C LEU A 202 2.65 7.90 -14.74
N CYS A 203 3.32 7.14 -13.88
CA CYS A 203 3.89 7.70 -12.66
C CYS A 203 4.97 8.78 -12.93
N LYS A 204 5.78 8.66 -13.98
CA LYS A 204 6.82 9.63 -14.36
C LYS A 204 6.27 10.91 -15.00
N LYS A 205 5.08 10.83 -15.61
CA LYS A 205 4.34 12.01 -16.10
C LYS A 205 3.74 12.81 -14.93
N GLU A 206 3.42 12.11 -13.85
CA GLU A 206 2.83 12.62 -12.63
C GLU A 206 3.88 13.07 -11.59
N TYR A 207 5.03 12.38 -11.47
CA TYR A 207 6.11 12.62 -10.49
C TYR A 207 7.40 13.22 -11.10
N GLY A 208 7.37 13.73 -12.34
CA GLY A 208 8.49 14.45 -13.00
C GLY A 208 9.89 13.91 -12.73
N LYS A 209 10.44 13.10 -13.66
CA LYS A 209 11.73 12.35 -13.57
C LYS A 209 12.92 13.02 -12.84
N GLU A 210 13.00 14.34 -12.76
CA GLU A 210 14.09 15.06 -12.08
C GLU A 210 13.88 15.23 -10.57
N GLU A 211 12.64 15.31 -10.07
CA GLU A 211 12.39 15.49 -8.63
C GLU A 211 12.44 14.18 -7.85
N ALA A 212 11.93 13.07 -8.39
CA ALA A 212 11.93 11.79 -7.67
C ALA A 212 13.35 11.21 -7.47
N ALA A 213 14.24 11.34 -8.46
CA ALA A 213 15.63 10.89 -8.34
C ALA A 213 16.42 11.72 -7.32
N THR A 214 16.18 13.02 -7.28
CA THR A 214 16.86 13.97 -6.39
C THR A 214 16.32 13.92 -4.96
N ARG A 215 15.00 13.72 -4.79
CA ARG A 215 14.33 13.65 -3.47
C ARG A 215 14.43 12.27 -2.80
N TYR A 216 14.42 11.18 -3.58
CA TYR A 216 14.39 9.82 -3.02
C TYR A 216 15.68 9.02 -3.21
N GLY A 217 16.73 9.60 -3.80
CA GLY A 217 18.04 8.95 -3.94
C GLY A 217 17.98 7.63 -4.73
N ILE A 218 17.04 7.54 -5.68
CA ILE A 218 16.89 6.37 -6.55
C ILE A 218 17.96 6.49 -7.64
N PRO A 219 18.85 5.49 -7.82
CA PRO A 219 19.89 5.56 -8.83
C PRO A 219 19.25 5.62 -10.22
N VAL A 220 19.54 6.71 -10.94
CA VAL A 220 19.16 6.88 -12.33
C VAL A 220 20.11 6.01 -13.17
N SER A 221 19.62 4.86 -13.63
CA SER A 221 20.36 4.09 -14.63
C SER A 221 20.34 4.87 -15.94
N ARG A 222 21.54 5.18 -16.45
CA ARG A 222 21.76 5.83 -17.74
C ARG A 222 21.34 4.93 -18.90
#